data_AF-A0A940VC29-F1
#
_entry.id   AF-A0A940VC29-F1
#
_cell.length_a   1.000
_cell.length_b   1.000
_cell.length_c   1.000
_cell.angle_alpha   90.00
_cell.angle_beta   90.00
_cell.angle_gamma   90.00
#
_symmetry.space_group_name_H-M   'P 1'
#
loop_
_entity.id
_entity.type
_entity.pdbx_description
1 polymer ?
#
loop_
_entity_poly.entity_id
_entity_poly.type
_entity_poly.pdbx_seq_one_letter_code
_entity_poly.pdbx_strand_id
1 'polypeptide(L)'
;MSRPRISGQVAPEEVEDRTTGGGEGSKVFLFNCECHTFEEVITQLLKAVPGMTRPLAEELAWRVHTTGLAEVYRGGASDCDRVAKILGETGLIVQVL
;
A
#
# COMPACT_ATOMS: atom_id res chain seq x y z
N MET A 1 29.42 -36.36 25.42
CA MET A 1 29.39 -35.20 24.52
C MET A 1 28.31 -35.42 23.46
N SER A 2 27.33 -34.52 23.31
CA SER A 2 26.74 -34.14 22.00
C SER A 2 25.56 -33.18 22.15
N ARG A 3 25.89 -31.91 21.80
CA ARG A 3 25.11 -30.94 21.02
C ARG A 3 23.78 -30.41 21.58
N PRO A 4 23.72 -29.11 21.97
CA PRO A 4 22.45 -28.42 22.15
C PRO A 4 21.82 -28.15 20.77
N ARG A 5 20.54 -28.49 20.60
CA ARG A 5 19.76 -28.02 19.46
C ARG A 5 19.20 -26.64 19.78
N ILE A 6 19.90 -25.62 19.30
CA ILE A 6 19.32 -24.33 18.98
C ILE A 6 18.27 -24.54 17.88
N SER A 7 16.99 -24.37 18.21
CA SER A 7 15.96 -24.13 17.19
C SER A 7 15.64 -22.65 17.26
N GLY A 8 16.32 -21.90 16.39
CA GLY A 8 16.09 -20.47 16.20
C GLY A 8 14.65 -20.25 15.78
N GLN A 9 13.94 -19.51 16.61
CA GLN A 9 12.62 -18.98 16.35
C GLN A 9 12.80 -17.83 15.36
N VAL A 10 12.57 -18.10 14.07
CA VAL A 10 12.37 -17.04 13.08
C VAL A 10 10.89 -16.68 13.16
N ALA A 11 10.61 -15.64 13.93
CA ALA A 11 9.36 -14.90 13.81
C ALA A 11 9.30 -14.34 12.38
N PRO A 12 8.17 -14.40 11.67
CA PRO A 12 8.03 -13.65 10.44
C PRO A 12 8.25 -12.18 10.78
N GLU A 13 9.25 -11.57 10.15
CA GLU A 13 9.44 -10.12 10.19
C GLU A 13 8.10 -9.49 9.82
N GLU A 14 7.48 -8.78 10.77
CA GLU A 14 6.35 -7.91 10.49
C GLU A 14 6.89 -6.86 9.52
N VAL A 15 6.57 -7.03 8.24
CA VAL A 15 6.75 -5.97 7.25
C VAL A 15 5.92 -4.80 7.76
N GLU A 16 6.61 -3.82 8.31
CA GLU A 16 6.03 -2.55 8.75
C GLU A 16 5.27 -2.00 7.54
N ASP A 17 3.95 -2.08 7.59
CA ASP A 17 3.06 -1.65 6.52
C ASP A 17 3.18 -0.12 6.45
N ARG A 18 4.13 0.36 5.64
CA ARG A 18 4.40 1.78 5.45
C ARG A 18 3.25 2.43 4.66
N THR A 19 2.09 2.51 5.27
CA THR A 19 0.96 3.27 4.74
C THR A 19 1.06 4.71 5.21
N THR A 20 0.82 5.64 4.30
CA THR A 20 0.77 7.08 4.60
C THR A 20 -0.51 7.43 5.37
N GLY A 21 -0.37 7.95 6.60
CA GLY A 21 -1.47 8.40 7.49
C GLY A 21 -2.19 7.24 8.19
N GLY A 22 -2.85 7.38 9.34
CA GLY A 22 -3.15 8.52 10.20
C GLY A 22 -4.28 8.16 11.19
N GLY A 23 -4.17 7.02 11.90
CA GLY A 23 -5.12 6.58 12.95
C GLY A 23 -5.91 5.29 12.67
N GLU A 24 -6.69 4.86 13.68
CA GLU A 24 -7.70 3.79 13.57
C GLU A 24 -8.86 4.28 12.69
N GLY A 25 -9.11 3.63 11.55
CA GLY A 25 -10.08 4.12 10.57
C GLY A 25 -10.17 3.25 9.33
N SER A 26 -10.84 3.78 8.30
CA SER A 26 -10.98 3.13 7.00
C SER A 26 -9.63 3.03 6.28
N LYS A 27 -9.58 2.10 5.34
CA LYS A 27 -8.40 1.76 4.55
C LYS A 27 -8.72 1.85 3.07
N VAL A 28 -7.76 2.29 2.28
CA VAL A 28 -7.84 2.29 0.81
C VAL A 28 -6.88 1.26 0.27
N PHE A 29 -7.41 0.32 -0.49
CA PHE A 29 -6.65 -0.68 -1.21
C PHE A 29 -6.61 -0.34 -2.69
N LEU A 30 -5.42 -0.43 -3.29
CA LEU A 30 -5.20 -0.34 -4.74
C LEU A 30 -4.94 -1.74 -5.28
N PHE A 31 -5.63 -2.11 -6.35
CA PHE A 31 -5.46 -3.39 -7.02
C PHE A 31 -4.57 -3.25 -8.24
N ASN A 32 -3.81 -4.31 -8.52
CA ASN A 32 -3.01 -4.39 -9.72
C ASN A 32 -3.89 -4.39 -10.96
N CYS A 33 -3.42 -3.71 -11.98
CA CYS A 33 -4.02 -3.70 -13.29
C CYS A 33 -2.91 -3.71 -14.34
N GLU A 34 -3.14 -4.38 -15.47
CA GLU A 34 -2.15 -4.47 -16.55
C GLU A 34 -2.29 -3.32 -17.57
N CYS A 35 -3.18 -2.36 -17.31
CA CYS A 35 -3.49 -1.25 -18.21
C CYS A 35 -2.73 0.05 -17.89
N HIS A 36 -2.04 0.14 -16.75
CA HIS A 36 -1.27 1.33 -16.34
C HIS A 36 0.21 0.98 -16.10
N THR A 37 1.09 1.92 -16.40
CA THR A 37 2.54 1.79 -16.13
C THR A 37 2.87 2.12 -14.67
N PHE A 38 4.02 1.64 -14.18
CA PHE A 38 4.50 1.97 -12.83
C PHE A 38 4.56 3.48 -12.57
N GLU A 39 5.09 4.26 -13.52
CA GLU A 39 5.23 5.71 -13.40
C GLU A 39 3.87 6.43 -13.29
N GLU A 40 2.84 5.94 -14.00
CA GLU A 40 1.47 6.44 -13.88
C GLU A 40 0.91 6.15 -12.49
N VAL A 41 1.05 4.92 -12.00
CA VAL A 41 0.60 4.53 -10.65
C VAL A 41 1.28 5.38 -9.59
N ILE A 42 2.61 5.54 -9.66
CA ILE A 42 3.40 6.38 -8.74
C ILE A 42 2.90 7.83 -8.76
N THR A 43 2.66 8.39 -9.95
CA THR A 43 2.18 9.77 -10.11
C THR A 43 0.80 9.95 -9.49
N GLN A 44 -0.09 8.95 -9.62
CA GLN A 44 -1.43 9.02 -9.02
C GLN A 44 -1.39 8.88 -7.50
N LEU A 45 -0.55 7.98 -6.97
CA LEU A 45 -0.34 7.85 -5.53
C LEU A 45 0.15 9.17 -4.92
N LEU A 46 1.13 9.82 -5.56
CA LEU A 46 1.66 11.12 -5.11
C LEU A 46 0.61 12.24 -5.10
N LYS A 47 -0.38 12.18 -5.98
CA LYS A 47 -1.45 13.19 -6.07
C LYS A 47 -2.60 12.92 -5.10
N ALA A 48 -3.00 11.66 -4.98
CA ALA A 48 -4.17 11.28 -4.20
C ALA A 48 -3.87 11.27 -2.71
N VAL A 49 -2.74 10.65 -2.33
CA VAL A 49 -2.43 10.30 -0.96
C VAL A 49 -1.73 11.45 -0.23
N PRO A 50 -2.29 11.97 0.87
CA PRO A 50 -1.66 13.07 1.61
C PRO A 50 -0.37 12.61 2.30
N GLY A 51 0.70 13.38 2.16
CA GLY A 51 2.01 13.06 2.74
C GLY A 51 2.79 11.99 1.97
N MET A 52 2.31 11.59 0.78
CA MET A 52 2.98 10.61 -0.06
C MET A 52 4.33 11.11 -0.57
N THR A 53 5.33 10.25 -0.49
CA THR A 53 6.67 10.50 -1.04
C THR A 53 6.93 9.56 -2.21
N ARG A 54 7.82 9.96 -3.12
CA ARG A 54 8.12 9.16 -4.32
C ARG A 54 8.68 7.77 -3.98
N PRO A 55 9.65 7.63 -3.07
CA PRO A 55 10.18 6.32 -2.69
C PRO A 55 9.10 5.37 -2.17
N LEU A 56 8.17 5.91 -1.38
CA LEU A 56 7.07 5.11 -0.85
C LEU A 56 6.07 4.73 -1.95
N ALA A 57 5.81 5.62 -2.90
CA ALA A 57 4.91 5.34 -4.02
C ALA A 57 5.49 4.29 -4.97
N GLU A 58 6.81 4.29 -5.17
CA GLU A 58 7.54 3.26 -5.90
C GLU A 58 7.42 1.90 -5.19
N GLU A 59 7.62 1.88 -3.86
CA GLU A 59 7.47 0.66 -3.04
C GLU A 59 6.04 0.10 -3.13
N LEU A 60 5.02 0.96 -3.00
CA LEU A 60 3.62 0.56 -3.13
C LEU A 60 3.27 0.08 -4.53
N ALA A 61 3.72 0.77 -5.59
CA ALA A 61 3.47 0.34 -6.96
C ALA A 61 4.10 -1.03 -7.26
N TRP A 62 5.31 -1.27 -6.76
CA TRP A 62 5.96 -2.58 -6.83
C TRP A 62 5.20 -3.66 -6.04
N ARG A 63 4.73 -3.31 -4.84
CA ARG A 63 3.94 -4.21 -4.01
C ARG A 63 2.64 -4.59 -4.72
N VAL A 64 1.85 -3.61 -5.18
CA VAL A 64 0.63 -3.84 -5.95
C VAL A 64 0.89 -4.78 -7.13
N HIS A 65 1.93 -4.54 -7.93
CA HIS A 65 2.28 -5.39 -9.06
C HIS A 65 2.59 -6.84 -8.67
N THR A 66 3.32 -7.04 -7.57
CA THR A 66 3.79 -8.37 -7.15
C THR A 66 2.78 -9.16 -6.31
N THR A 67 1.99 -8.48 -5.46
CA THR A 67 1.00 -9.10 -4.56
C THR A 67 -0.41 -9.09 -5.14
N GLY A 68 -0.68 -8.29 -6.16
CA GLY A 68 -2.00 -8.08 -6.75
C GLY A 68 -2.81 -6.97 -6.08
N LEU A 69 -2.47 -6.56 -4.86
CA LEU A 69 -3.10 -5.44 -4.14
C LEU A 69 -2.20 -4.88 -3.03
N ALA A 70 -2.36 -3.60 -2.68
CA ALA A 70 -1.71 -3.00 -1.52
C ALA A 70 -2.62 -2.00 -0.80
N GLU A 71 -2.48 -1.90 0.53
CA GLU A 71 -3.01 -0.78 1.31
C GLU A 71 -2.19 0.47 0.94
N VAL A 72 -2.83 1.52 0.40
CA VAL A 72 -2.16 2.75 -0.06
C VAL A 72 -2.40 3.94 0.86
N TYR A 73 -3.46 3.88 1.65
CA TYR A 73 -3.83 4.93 2.59
C TYR A 73 -4.68 4.36 3.73
N ARG A 74 -4.53 4.92 4.92
CA ARG A 74 -5.41 4.67 6.06
C ARG A 74 -5.76 5.99 6.75
N GLY A 75 -7.01 6.14 7.17
CA GLY A 75 -7.44 7.32 7.89
C GLY A 75 -8.94 7.40 8.09
N GLY A 76 -9.46 8.62 8.23
CA GLY A 76 -10.90 8.83 8.32
C GLY A 76 -11.63 8.40 7.05
N ALA A 77 -12.87 7.94 7.18
CA ALA A 77 -13.69 7.50 6.04
C ALA A 77 -13.76 8.56 4.92
N SER A 78 -13.96 9.84 5.28
CA SER A 78 -14.01 10.94 4.32
C SER A 78 -12.69 11.15 3.55
N ASP A 79 -11.55 10.99 4.21
CA ASP A 79 -10.24 11.11 3.57
C ASP A 79 -9.98 9.91 2.65
N CYS A 80 -10.35 8.72 3.09
CA CYS A 80 -10.26 7.50 2.28
C CYS A 80 -11.13 7.59 1.02
N ASP A 81 -12.35 8.09 1.15
CA ASP A 81 -13.27 8.31 0.01
C ASP A 81 -12.67 9.32 -0.99
N ARG A 82 -12.06 10.41 -0.49
CA ARG A 82 -11.36 11.39 -1.33
C ARG A 82 -10.19 10.75 -2.09
N VAL A 83 -9.36 9.98 -1.42
CA VAL A 83 -8.22 9.29 -2.03
C VAL A 83 -8.71 8.29 -3.10
N ALA A 84 -9.69 7.47 -2.76
CA ALA A 84 -10.26 6.48 -3.67
C ALA A 84 -10.88 7.14 -4.91
N LYS A 85 -11.59 8.26 -4.74
CA LYS A 85 -12.15 9.02 -5.87
C LYS A 85 -11.08 9.51 -6.84
N ILE A 86 -9.99 10.11 -6.34
CA ILE A 86 -8.90 10.64 -7.18
C ILE A 86 -8.22 9.50 -7.96
N LEU A 87 -7.96 8.38 -7.31
CA LEU A 87 -7.36 7.21 -7.96
C LEU A 87 -8.32 6.60 -9.01
N GLY A 88 -9.60 6.46 -8.66
CA GLY A 88 -10.65 5.92 -9.53
C GLY A 88 -10.93 6.78 -10.76
N GLU A 89 -10.77 8.11 -10.68
CA GLU A 89 -10.88 9.02 -11.84
C GLU A 89 -9.86 8.72 -12.94
N THR A 90 -8.72 8.11 -12.60
CA THR A 90 -7.70 7.67 -13.58
C THR A 90 -7.97 6.26 -14.13
N GLY A 91 -9.05 5.60 -13.66
CA GLY A 91 -9.38 4.22 -14.01
C GLY A 91 -8.61 3.17 -13.21
N LEU A 92 -7.92 3.55 -12.13
CA LEU A 92 -7.32 2.59 -11.21
C LEU A 92 -8.40 1.90 -10.38
N ILE A 93 -8.19 0.61 -10.12
CA ILE A 93 -9.13 -0.21 -9.35
C ILE A 93 -8.81 -0.03 -7.86
N VAL A 94 -9.77 0.51 -7.10
CA VAL A 94 -9.59 0.78 -5.66
C VAL A 94 -10.79 0.30 -4.83
N GLN A 95 -10.56 -0.05 -3.57
CA GLN A 95 -11.59 -0.40 -2.60
C GLN A 95 -11.34 0.32 -1.28
N VAL A 96 -12.40 0.87 -0.68
CA VAL A 96 -12.38 1.40 0.69
C VAL A 96 -13.00 0.36 1.63
N LEU A 97 -12.33 0.05 2.74
CA LEU A 97 -12.80 -0.85 3.81
C LEU A 97 -12.82 -0.14 5.16
#